data_AF-A0A075MSM5-F1
#
_entry.id   AF-A0A075MSM5-F1
#
_cell.length_a   1.000
_cell.length_b   1.000
_cell.length_c   1.000
_cell.angle_alpha   90.00
_cell.angle_beta   90.00
_cell.angle_gamma   90.00
#
_symmetry.space_group_name_H-M   'P 1'
#
loop_
_entity.id
_entity.type
_entity.pdbx_description
1 polymer ?
#
loop_
_entity_poly.entity_id
_entity_poly.type
_entity_poly.pdbx_seq_one_letter_code
_entity_poly.pdbx_strand_id
1 'polypeptide(L)' 'MPGIRCQFCGIPLDNEKQFIGHYIIGHELTLESARSIWNSESGLIVMNEKERV' A
#
# COMPACT_ATOMS: atom_id res chain seq x y z
N MET A 1 7.65 -7.56 -2.70
CA MET A 1 8.34 -6.52 -1.91
C MET A 1 8.39 -6.99 -0.47
N PRO A 2 9.54 -7.43 0.08
CA PRO A 2 9.66 -7.67 1.51
C PRO A 2 9.78 -6.32 2.24
N GLY A 3 8.88 -6.02 3.19
CA GLY A 3 9.02 -4.89 4.11
C GLY A 3 7.96 -3.78 4.06
N ILE A 4 6.76 -4.03 3.52
CA ILE A 4 5.67 -3.05 3.63
C ILE A 4 5.20 -2.98 5.10
N ARG A 5 5.09 -1.76 5.62
CA ARG A 5 4.66 -1.51 7.01
C ARG A 5 3.41 -0.65 6.98
N CYS A 6 2.46 -0.93 7.86
CA CYS A 6 1.30 -0.06 8.00
C CYS A 6 1.74 1.36 8.40
N GLN A 7 1.31 2.37 7.67
CA GLN A 7 1.68 3.76 7.94
C GLN A 7 1.04 4.31 9.23
N PHE A 8 -0.06 3.71 9.68
CA PHE A 8 -0.79 4.15 10.87
C PHE A 8 -0.22 3.55 12.17
N CYS A 9 0.14 2.27 12.16
CA CYS A 9 0.56 1.55 13.37
C CYS A 9 1.94 0.87 13.26
N GLY A 10 2.61 0.94 12.11
CA GLY A 10 3.99 0.49 11.92
C GLY A 10 4.19 -1.03 11.87
N ILE A 11 3.12 -1.82 11.90
CA ILE A 11 3.22 -3.29 11.85
C ILE A 11 3.72 -3.77 10.48
N PRO A 12 4.62 -4.76 10.45
CA PRO A 12 5.06 -5.35 9.20
C PRO A 12 3.95 -6.20 8.58
N LEU A 13 3.79 -6.09 7.27
CA LEU A 13 2.78 -6.79 6.48
C LEU A 13 3.50 -7.46 5.29
N ASP A 14 3.37 -8.78 5.19
CA ASP A 14 4.19 -9.57 4.25
C ASP A 14 3.62 -9.61 2.82
N ASN A 15 2.31 -9.40 2.67
CA ASN A 15 1.62 -9.57 1.39
C ASN A 15 0.38 -8.67 1.29
N GLU A 16 -0.10 -8.50 0.05
CA GLU A 16 -1.29 -7.69 -0.27
C GLU A 16 -2.49 -8.08 0.60
N LYS A 17 -2.75 -9.38 0.76
CA LYS A 17 -3.92 -9.85 1.50
C LYS A 17 -3.87 -9.41 2.96
N GLN A 18 -2.72 -9.53 3.60
CA GLN A 18 -2.51 -9.02 4.96
C GLN A 18 -2.63 -7.50 5.01
N PHE A 19 -2.06 -6.78 4.04
CA PHE A 19 -2.13 -5.33 3.99
C PHE A 19 -3.56 -4.83 3.86
N ILE A 20 -4.27 -5.28 2.83
CA ILE A 20 -5.66 -4.93 2.56
C ILE A 20 -6.55 -5.31 3.74
N GLY A 21 -6.42 -6.54 4.25
CA GLY A 21 -7.21 -7.01 5.39
C GLY A 21 -6.97 -6.18 6.65
N HIS A 22 -5.71 -5.83 6.94
CA HIS A 22 -5.36 -5.00 8.08
C HIS A 22 -5.91 -3.57 7.95
N TYR A 23 -5.85 -2.96 6.77
CA TYR A 23 -6.37 -1.61 6.57
C TYR A 23 -7.90 -1.55 6.69
N ILE A 24 -8.60 -2.58 6.20
CA ILE A 24 -10.07 -2.64 6.30
C ILE A 24 -10.52 -2.91 7.73
N ILE A 25 -9.91 -3.89 8.41
CA ILE A 25 -10.37 -4.32 9.74
C ILE A 25 -9.76 -3.47 10.85
N GLY A 26 -8.46 -3.17 10.76
CA GLY A 26 -7.71 -2.46 11.80
C GLY A 26 -7.80 -0.94 11.71
N HIS A 27 -8.15 -0.39 10.54
CA HIS A 27 -8.30 1.04 10.31
C HIS A 27 -9.66 1.44 9.72
N GLU A 28 -10.61 0.51 9.67
CA GLU A 28 -11.99 0.74 9.20
C GLU A 28 -12.08 1.37 7.80
N LEU A 29 -11.09 1.10 6.94
CA LEU A 29 -11.05 1.61 5.58
C LEU A 29 -11.91 0.76 4.63
N THR A 30 -12.35 1.37 3.54
CA THR A 30 -12.99 0.62 2.45
C THR A 30 -11.97 -0.20 1.67
N LEU A 31 -12.45 -1.25 1.00
CA LEU A 31 -11.62 -2.07 0.11
C LEU A 31 -10.95 -1.24 -0.99
N GLU A 32 -11.66 -0.24 -1.54
CA GLU A 32 -11.15 0.65 -2.59
C GLU A 32 -10.02 1.54 -2.06
N SER A 33 -10.18 2.13 -0.88
CA SER A 33 -9.13 2.93 -0.23
C SER A 33 -7.90 2.10 0.11
N ALA A 34 -8.09 0.91 0.70
CA ALA A 34 -6.99 0.01 1.02
C ALA A 34 -6.22 -0.42 -0.24
N ARG A 35 -6.93 -0.73 -1.35
CA ARG A 35 -6.31 -1.04 -2.64
C ARG A 35 -5.60 0.15 -3.26
N SER A 36 -6.16 1.35 -3.16
CA SER A 36 -5.54 2.56 -3.67
C SER A 36 -4.19 2.83 -3.00
N ILE A 37 -4.13 2.65 -1.67
CA ILE A 37 -2.89 2.80 -0.89
C ILE A 37 -1.89 1.70 -1.27
N TRP A 38 -2.33 0.43 -1.33
CA TRP A 38 -1.47 -0.68 -1.75
C TRP A 38 -0.89 -0.47 -3.16
N ASN A 39 -1.70 -0.01 -4.11
CA ASN A 39 -1.26 0.31 -5.47
C ASN A 39 -0.35 1.54 -5.50
N SER A 40 -0.52 2.51 -4.61
CA SER A 40 0.40 3.65 -4.52
C SER A 40 1.77 3.21 -3.98
N GLU A 41 1.80 2.36 -2.95
CA GLU A 41 3.05 1.83 -2.39
C GLU A 41 3.73 0.80 -3.30
N SER A 42 2.94 -0.04 -3.98
CA SER A 42 3.47 -1.03 -4.94
C SER A 42 3.77 -0.43 -6.32
N GLY A 43 3.09 0.66 -6.68
CA GLY A 43 3.13 1.32 -7.99
C GLY A 43 4.12 2.47 -8.09
N LEU A 44 4.71 2.94 -6.98
CA LEU A 44 5.79 3.93 -7.01
C LEU A 44 7.12 3.39 -7.59
N ILE A 45 7.14 2.15 -8.09
CA ILE A 45 8.23 1.60 -8.92
C ILE A 45 7.99 1.90 -10.42
N VAL A 46 6.88 2.53 -10.82
CA VAL A 46 6.61 2.94 -12.21
C VAL A 46 6.43 4.47 -12.30
N MET A 47 7.34 5.23 -11.69
CA MET A 47 7.50 6.66 -11.99
C MET A 47 8.97 6.97 -12.33
N ASN A 48 9.44 6.36 -13.42
CA ASN A 48 10.52 6.86 -14.25
C ASN A 48 10.18 6.32 -15.64
N GLU A 49 9.78 7.13 -16.61
CA GLU A 49 10.68 7.95 -17.40
C GLU A 49 9.91 9.00 -18.25
N LYS A 50 10.53 10.19 -18.34
CA LYS A 50 10.38 11.27 -19.34
C LYS A 50 9.17 12.23 -19.26
N GLU A 51 9.44 13.40 -18.68
CA GLU A 51 9.31 14.66 -19.42
C GLU A 51 10.30 15.70 -18.86
N ARG A 52 11.44 15.86 -19.54
CA ARG A 52 12.23 17.11 -19.53
C ARG A 52 11.84 17.82 -20.83
N VAL A 53 11.13 18.95 -20.70
CA VAL A 53 11.00 19.96 -21.75
C VAL A 53 11.76 21.19 -21.30
#